data_AF-A0A0N0D516-F1
#
_entry.id   AF-A0A0N0D516-F1
#
_cell.length_a   1.000
_cell.length_b   1.000
_cell.length_c   1.000
_cell.angle_alpha   90.00
_cell.angle_beta   90.00
_cell.angle_gamma   90.00
#
_symmetry.space_group_name_H-M   'P 1'
#
loop_
_entity.id
_entity.type
_entity.pdbx_description
1 polymer ?
#
loop_
_entity_poly.entity_id
_entity_poly.type
_entity_poly.pdbx_seq_one_letter_code
_entity_poly.pdbx_strand_id
1 'polypeptide(L)'
;MHQKTLFPDNMPVDENTKMIGANLSLVFNKKNKNLVILKKNGVVIKRVDLSDKPAKKLLIIEAVELGATKYKLAEGLNISRQTIHNYIESKKRFGTEGLLGGYNPDMGKNLEEHRKRTQKNRIQGNKAVILAEERKAERIENEKKQLKLDFEFGVKEIPKEELPFNELHDWKETRFAGIFPYLIVLINKNQWVKLIFNHFGTAYKIFFVFLLMFARNIRSIEQLKNINRKEAGLILGFKKLPNVKGIWKWFYSASILQRSASLCKTFFKNQICCGLVNVFIWFTDGHLLPYSGKEKIHPGYYTQRRMMTPGQTNQVTCDTTGRIVDFEIQEGKGDL
;
A
#
# COMPACT_ATOMS: atom_id res chain seq x y z
N MET A 1 3.39 31.79 27.51
CA MET A 1 3.65 30.58 28.33
C MET A 1 4.65 29.71 27.60
N HIS A 2 5.90 29.69 28.05
CA HIS A 2 6.94 28.81 27.48
C HIS A 2 6.81 27.40 28.05
N GLN A 3 6.64 26.41 27.17
CA GLN A 3 6.62 25.00 27.54
C GLN A 3 8.04 24.58 27.91
N LYS A 4 8.29 24.33 29.20
CA LYS A 4 9.54 23.71 29.68
C LYS A 4 9.60 22.29 29.12
N THR A 5 10.72 21.97 28.47
CA THR A 5 11.08 20.61 28.05
C THR A 5 11.13 19.69 29.28
N LEU A 6 10.40 18.57 29.22
CA LEU A 6 10.18 17.60 30.30
C LEU A 6 11.35 16.61 30.52
N PHE A 7 12.44 16.75 29.76
CA PHE A 7 13.60 15.87 29.87
C PHE A 7 14.85 16.74 30.02
N PRO A 8 15.61 16.63 31.13
CA PRO A 8 16.90 17.28 31.23
C PRO A 8 17.86 16.62 30.24
N ASP A 9 18.25 17.38 29.22
CA ASP A 9 19.36 17.04 28.35
C ASP A 9 20.65 16.92 29.17
N ASN A 10 21.36 15.83 28.93
CA ASN A 10 22.80 15.68 29.11
C ASN A 10 23.33 15.72 30.56
N MET A 11 23.34 14.55 31.22
CA MET A 11 24.45 14.22 32.11
C MET A 11 25.77 14.19 31.31
N PRO A 12 26.90 14.65 31.86
CA PRO A 12 28.17 14.70 31.15
C PRO A 12 28.59 13.27 30.77
N VAL A 13 28.44 12.95 29.50
CA VAL A 13 28.89 11.67 28.95
C VAL A 13 30.40 11.80 28.81
N ASP A 14 31.16 11.29 29.79
CA ASP A 14 32.60 11.02 29.63
C ASP A 14 32.80 10.36 28.26
N GLU A 15 33.71 10.84 27.41
CA GLU A 15 33.86 10.40 26.01
C GLU A 15 34.00 8.87 25.86
N ASN A 16 34.39 8.21 26.95
CA ASN A 16 34.56 6.76 27.04
C ASN A 16 33.29 6.00 27.46
N THR A 17 32.15 6.67 27.63
CA THR A 17 30.87 6.06 28.00
C THR A 17 29.91 6.15 26.82
N LYS A 18 29.44 5.01 26.32
CA LYS A 18 28.43 4.97 25.26
C LYS A 18 27.11 4.44 25.79
N MET A 19 26.06 5.24 25.68
CA MET A 19 24.70 4.87 26.09
C MET A 19 24.07 3.91 25.07
N ILE A 20 23.66 2.71 25.49
CA ILE A 20 23.14 1.66 24.60
C ILE A 20 21.63 1.40 24.76
N GLY A 21 20.91 2.28 25.47
CA GLY A 21 19.45 2.21 25.68
C GLY A 21 19.06 1.53 27.00
N ALA A 22 17.81 1.68 27.46
CA ALA A 22 17.29 1.09 28.70
C ALA A 22 18.18 1.33 29.95
N ASN A 23 18.76 2.52 30.08
CA ASN A 23 19.72 2.90 31.12
C ASN A 23 20.98 2.01 31.20
N LEU A 24 21.33 1.36 30.09
CA LEU A 24 22.57 0.62 29.91
C LEU A 24 23.64 1.50 29.28
N SER A 25 24.88 1.35 29.73
CA SER A 25 26.04 2.02 29.17
C SER A 25 27.24 1.09 29.07
N LEU A 26 28.05 1.31 28.04
CA LEU A 26 29.37 0.70 27.87
C LEU A 26 30.43 1.70 28.25
N VAL A 27 31.24 1.40 29.27
CA VAL A 27 32.38 2.22 29.68
C VAL A 27 33.66 1.57 29.18
N PHE A 28 34.38 2.27 28.31
CA PHE A 28 35.67 1.86 27.76
C PHE A 28 36.80 2.36 28.67
N ASN A 29 37.80 1.53 28.93
CA ASN A 29 38.94 1.95 29.74
C ASN A 29 39.92 2.83 28.93
N LYS A 30 40.28 4.01 29.47
CA LYS A 30 41.21 4.98 28.85
C LYS A 30 42.58 4.39 28.53
N LYS A 31 43.09 3.46 29.35
CA LYS A 31 44.42 2.84 29.18
C LYS A 31 44.38 1.58 28.30
N ASN A 32 43.27 0.87 28.27
CA ASN A 32 43.10 -0.36 27.48
C ASN A 32 41.71 -0.39 26.84
N LYS A 33 41.63 -0.01 25.57
CA LYS A 33 40.38 0.08 24.81
C LYS A 33 39.65 -1.26 24.66
N ASN A 34 40.32 -2.39 24.91
CA ASN A 34 39.71 -3.70 24.83
C ASN A 34 38.92 -4.05 26.10
N LEU A 35 39.19 -3.39 27.24
CA LEU A 35 38.41 -3.59 28.46
C LEU A 35 37.15 -2.73 28.45
N VAL A 36 36.00 -3.39 28.43
CA VAL A 36 34.68 -2.77 28.44
C VAL A 36 33.88 -3.21 29.65
N ILE A 37 33.24 -2.24 30.29
CA ILE A 37 32.37 -2.45 31.44
C ILE A 37 30.93 -2.17 31.02
N LEU A 38 30.06 -3.17 31.15
CA LEU A 38 28.62 -3.00 31.00
C LEU A 38 28.03 -2.53 32.34
N LYS A 39 27.37 -1.37 32.32
CA LYS A 39 26.66 -0.82 33.48
C LYS A 39 25.17 -0.71 33.21
N LYS A 40 24.33 -0.92 34.24
CA LYS A 40 22.89 -0.61 34.25
C LYS A 40 22.59 0.30 35.43
N ASN A 41 21.94 1.44 35.20
CA ASN A 41 21.65 2.43 36.24
C ASN A 41 22.90 2.82 37.07
N GLY A 42 24.09 2.87 36.43
CA GLY A 42 25.36 3.19 37.11
C GLY A 42 26.06 2.02 37.82
N VAL A 43 25.38 0.88 38.03
CA VAL A 43 25.95 -0.32 38.67
C VAL A 43 26.68 -1.18 37.64
N VAL A 44 27.87 -1.67 38.00
CA VAL A 44 28.68 -2.57 37.17
C VAL A 44 28.03 -3.94 37.12
N ILE A 45 27.58 -4.36 35.93
CA ILE A 45 27.05 -5.71 35.71
C ILE A 45 28.19 -6.67 35.36
N LYS A 46 29.03 -6.27 34.40
CA LYS A 46 30.05 -7.17 33.85
C LYS A 46 31.24 -6.40 33.32
N ARG A 47 32.43 -6.98 33.51
CA ARG A 47 33.69 -6.50 32.93
C ARG A 47 34.17 -7.55 31.95
N VAL A 48 34.46 -7.15 30.72
CA VAL A 48 34.85 -8.08 29.65
C VAL A 48 35.99 -7.49 28.86
N ASP A 49 36.95 -8.35 28.50
CA ASP A 49 37.93 -8.05 27.48
C ASP A 49 37.37 -8.39 26.10
N LEU A 50 37.28 -7.39 25.22
CA LEU A 50 36.80 -7.54 23.84
C LEU A 50 37.75 -8.35 22.96
N SER A 51 39.01 -8.55 23.37
CA SER A 51 39.96 -9.44 22.67
C SER A 51 39.55 -10.91 22.80
N ASP A 52 38.87 -11.27 23.90
CA ASP A 52 38.26 -12.58 24.06
C ASP A 52 36.97 -12.67 23.23
N LYS A 53 37.03 -13.43 22.14
CA LYS A 53 35.91 -13.58 21.18
C LYS A 53 34.66 -14.19 21.83
N PRO A 54 34.74 -15.33 22.54
CA PRO A 54 33.65 -15.84 23.37
C PRO A 54 33.05 -14.79 24.31
N ALA A 55 33.88 -14.11 25.10
CA ALA A 55 33.39 -13.16 26.10
C ALA A 55 32.70 -11.94 25.45
N LYS A 56 33.24 -11.43 24.33
CA LYS A 56 32.64 -10.37 23.52
C LYS A 56 31.25 -10.76 23.02
N LYS A 57 31.07 -11.99 22.52
CA LYS A 57 29.76 -12.47 22.02
C LYS A 57 28.73 -12.58 23.15
N LEU A 58 29.14 -13.10 24.30
CA LEU A 58 28.27 -13.20 25.48
C LEU A 58 27.84 -11.81 25.97
N LEU A 59 28.75 -10.85 26.04
CA LEU A 59 28.43 -9.47 26.41
C LEU A 59 27.40 -8.83 25.47
N ILE A 60 27.54 -9.03 24.17
CA ILE A 60 26.58 -8.49 23.18
C ILE A 60 25.17 -9.05 23.41
N ILE A 61 25.06 -10.35 23.68
CA ILE A 61 23.76 -10.99 23.85
C ILE A 61 23.14 -10.59 25.19
N GLU A 62 23.90 -10.62 26.28
CA GLU A 62 23.45 -10.19 27.60
C GLU A 62 23.00 -8.73 27.58
N ALA A 63 23.72 -7.85 26.88
CA ALA A 63 23.30 -6.46 26.73
C ALA A 63 21.94 -6.35 26.04
N VAL A 64 21.67 -7.13 24.99
CA VAL A 64 20.37 -7.12 24.29
C VAL A 64 19.27 -7.74 25.14
N GLU A 65 19.54 -8.83 25.87
CA GLU A 65 18.61 -9.45 26.81
C GLU A 65 18.22 -8.49 27.95
N LEU A 66 19.16 -7.64 28.39
CA LEU A 66 18.91 -6.60 29.38
C LEU A 66 18.16 -5.36 28.82
N GLY A 67 17.86 -5.33 27.53
CA GLY A 67 17.06 -4.28 26.88
C GLY A 67 17.86 -3.28 26.04
N ALA A 68 19.13 -3.54 25.72
CA ALA A 68 19.91 -2.64 24.87
C ALA A 68 19.31 -2.52 23.46
N THR A 69 19.30 -1.30 22.93
CA THR A 69 18.89 -1.03 21.56
C THR A 69 19.99 -1.52 20.61
N LYS A 70 19.66 -2.51 19.76
CA LYS A 70 20.62 -3.15 18.82
C LYS A 70 21.42 -2.16 17.97
N TYR A 71 20.81 -1.03 17.60
CA TYR A 71 21.49 0.04 16.87
C TYR A 71 22.60 0.71 17.69
N LYS A 72 22.25 1.21 18.88
CA LYS A 72 23.19 1.92 19.75
C LYS A 72 24.31 1.00 20.24
N LEU A 73 24.00 -0.29 20.44
CA LEU A 73 24.99 -1.31 20.77
C LEU A 73 25.96 -1.58 19.60
N ALA A 74 25.44 -1.63 18.37
CA ALA A 74 26.24 -1.81 17.15
C ALA A 74 27.23 -0.66 16.94
N GLU A 75 26.74 0.57 17.05
CA GLU A 75 27.56 1.80 17.03
C GLU A 75 28.54 1.86 18.21
N GLY A 76 28.10 1.39 19.38
CA GLY A 76 28.89 1.29 20.59
C GLY A 76 30.18 0.48 20.40
N LEU A 77 30.01 -0.72 19.87
CA LEU A 77 31.05 -1.74 19.71
C LEU A 77 31.71 -1.77 18.32
N ASN A 78 31.33 -0.85 17.42
CA ASN A 78 31.76 -0.79 16.03
C ASN A 78 31.57 -2.13 15.28
N ILE A 79 30.36 -2.68 15.35
CA ILE A 79 29.95 -3.92 14.69
C ILE A 79 28.66 -3.71 13.91
N SER A 80 28.36 -4.57 12.93
CA SER A 80 27.11 -4.47 12.20
C SER A 80 25.92 -4.95 13.06
N ARG A 81 24.74 -4.33 12.88
CA ARG A 81 23.49 -4.83 13.50
C ARG A 81 23.21 -6.30 13.13
N GLN A 82 23.59 -6.70 11.90
CA GLN A 82 23.46 -8.07 11.42
C GLN A 82 24.30 -9.06 12.22
N THR A 83 25.50 -8.66 12.65
CA THR A 83 26.37 -9.48 13.51
C THR A 83 25.71 -9.75 14.86
N ILE A 84 25.11 -8.74 15.48
CA ILE A 84 24.36 -8.89 16.75
C ILE A 84 23.19 -9.86 16.55
N HIS A 85 22.42 -9.70 15.47
CA HIS A 85 21.30 -10.58 15.18
C HIS A 85 21.74 -12.03 14.96
N ASN A 86 22.84 -12.27 14.25
CA ASN A 86 23.40 -13.60 14.06
C ASN A 86 23.82 -14.26 15.38
N TYR A 87 24.39 -13.51 16.34
CA TYR A 87 24.75 -14.04 17.65
C TYR A 87 23.52 -14.43 18.48
N ILE A 88 22.46 -13.62 18.46
CA ILE A 88 21.20 -13.91 19.15
C ILE A 88 20.56 -15.18 18.59
N GLU A 89 20.44 -15.30 17.27
CA GLU A 89 19.86 -16.49 16.63
C GLU A 89 20.71 -17.74 16.87
N SER A 90 22.05 -17.60 16.84
CA SER A 90 22.95 -18.71 17.15
C SER A 90 22.76 -19.22 18.58
N LYS A 91 22.58 -18.32 19.57
CA LYS A 91 22.29 -18.72 20.96
C LYS A 91 20.91 -19.35 21.10
N LYS A 92 19.90 -18.81 20.40
CA LYS A 92 18.52 -19.33 20.44
C LYS A 92 18.44 -20.77 19.92
N ARG A 93 19.15 -21.08 18.83
CA ARG A 93 19.13 -22.43 18.22
C ARG A 93 20.12 -23.41 18.81
N PHE A 94 21.32 -22.97 19.15
CA PHE A 94 22.43 -23.86 19.49
C PHE A 94 22.95 -23.64 20.92
N GLY A 95 22.23 -22.89 21.76
CA GLY A 95 22.65 -22.57 23.12
C GLY A 95 23.93 -21.74 23.18
N THR A 96 24.57 -21.72 24.34
CA THR A 96 25.86 -21.04 24.56
C THR A 96 26.99 -21.64 23.72
N GLU A 97 26.91 -22.94 23.41
CA GLU A 97 27.84 -23.64 22.51
C GLU A 97 27.79 -23.10 21.07
N GLY A 98 26.64 -22.58 20.63
CA GLY A 98 26.47 -21.89 19.35
C GLY A 98 27.36 -20.65 19.17
N LEU A 99 27.87 -20.10 20.26
CA LEU A 99 28.71 -18.90 20.28
C LEU A 99 30.19 -19.22 20.30
N LEU A 100 30.56 -20.44 20.69
CA LEU A 100 31.93 -20.94 20.68
C LEU A 100 32.27 -21.40 19.25
N GLY A 101 33.32 -20.82 18.68
CA GLY A 101 33.84 -21.30 17.39
C GLY A 101 34.60 -22.59 17.60
N GLY A 102 34.43 -23.56 16.69
CA GLY A 102 35.18 -24.82 16.69
C GLY A 102 36.69 -24.56 16.75
N TYR A 103 37.32 -25.07 17.80
CA TYR A 103 38.77 -25.17 17.93
C TYR A 103 39.28 -26.17 16.89
N ASN A 104 40.26 -25.78 16.06
CA ASN A 104 40.97 -26.69 15.18
C ASN A 104 42.42 -26.82 15.70
N PRO A 105 42.86 -27.99 16.19
CA PRO A 105 44.16 -28.17 16.84
C PRO A 105 45.38 -27.93 15.93
N ASP A 106 45.23 -27.95 14.60
CA ASP A 106 46.35 -27.93 13.64
C ASP A 106 46.82 -26.53 13.19
N MET A 107 46.58 -25.48 13.97
CA MET A 107 46.90 -24.11 13.56
C MET A 107 48.35 -23.72 13.92
N GLY A 108 49.27 -23.98 12.97
CA GLY A 108 50.65 -23.51 13.00
C GLY A 108 50.82 -21.97 12.93
N LYS A 109 52.03 -21.49 13.22
CA LYS A 109 52.39 -20.11 13.61
C LYS A 109 52.18 -18.96 12.59
N ASN A 110 51.53 -19.14 11.44
CA ASN A 110 51.38 -18.05 10.45
C ASN A 110 49.93 -17.85 9.98
N LEU A 111 49.24 -16.93 10.66
CA LEU A 111 47.80 -16.66 10.51
C LEU A 111 47.42 -15.97 9.18
N GLU A 112 48.38 -15.26 8.55
CA GLU A 112 48.14 -14.42 7.37
C GLU A 112 48.22 -15.22 6.06
N GLU A 113 49.17 -16.16 5.95
CA GLU A 113 49.29 -17.08 4.81
C GLU A 113 48.13 -18.07 4.74
N HIS A 114 47.63 -18.52 5.90
CA HIS A 114 46.47 -19.41 5.96
C HIS A 114 45.19 -18.70 5.48
N ARG A 115 45.00 -17.42 5.83
CA ARG A 115 43.85 -16.60 5.40
C ARG A 115 43.82 -16.39 3.89
N LYS A 116 44.98 -16.21 3.25
CA LYS A 116 45.08 -16.13 1.78
C LYS A 116 44.82 -17.48 1.09
N ARG A 117 45.29 -18.59 1.65
CA ARG A 117 45.09 -19.94 1.06
C ARG A 117 43.66 -20.48 1.19
N THR A 118 42.95 -20.20 2.29
CA THR A 118 41.59 -20.73 2.54
C THR A 118 40.46 -19.79 2.14
N GLN A 119 40.73 -18.65 1.51
CA GLN A 119 39.69 -17.69 1.12
C GLN A 119 38.67 -18.28 0.12
N LYS A 120 39.13 -19.17 -0.78
CA LYS A 120 38.27 -19.89 -1.74
C LYS A 120 37.58 -21.13 -1.16
N ASN A 121 38.15 -21.72 -0.10
CA ASN A 121 37.67 -22.96 0.54
C ASN A 121 37.09 -22.70 1.94
N ARG A 122 36.54 -21.49 2.19
CA ARG A 122 35.76 -21.23 3.39
C ARG A 122 34.49 -22.06 3.32
N ILE A 123 34.54 -23.27 3.88
CA ILE A 123 33.36 -24.00 4.28
C ILE A 123 32.68 -23.13 5.33
N GLN A 124 31.68 -22.39 4.89
CA GLN A 124 30.81 -21.60 5.75
C GLN A 124 30.22 -22.62 6.73
N GLY A 125 30.56 -22.54 8.01
CA GLY A 125 30.21 -23.61 8.96
C GLY A 125 28.72 -23.95 8.88
N ASN A 126 28.36 -25.23 8.87
CA ASN A 126 27.01 -25.75 8.58
C ASN A 126 25.86 -24.90 9.18
N LYS A 127 26.04 -24.40 10.40
CA LYS A 127 25.08 -23.53 11.11
C LYS A 127 24.76 -22.22 10.36
N ALA A 128 25.74 -21.59 9.72
CA ALA A 128 25.56 -20.35 8.96
C ALA A 128 24.89 -20.60 7.60
N VAL A 129 25.10 -21.78 7.00
CA VAL A 129 24.43 -22.20 5.76
C VAL A 129 22.95 -22.48 6.02
N ILE A 130 22.63 -23.25 7.07
CA ILE A 130 21.25 -23.53 7.50
C ILE A 130 20.48 -22.23 7.73
N LEU A 131 21.10 -21.25 8.42
CA LEU A 131 20.45 -19.98 8.73
C LEU A 131 20.30 -19.07 7.50
N ALA A 132 21.11 -19.24 6.46
CA ALA A 132 20.97 -18.53 5.20
C ALA A 132 19.85 -19.13 4.33
N GLU A 133 19.74 -20.47 4.31
CA GLU A 133 18.69 -21.18 3.59
C GLU A 133 17.30 -20.89 4.17
N GLU A 134 17.17 -20.87 5.50
CA GLU A 134 15.91 -20.51 6.16
C GLU A 134 15.48 -19.08 5.87
N ARG A 135 16.42 -18.12 5.91
CA ARG A 135 16.13 -16.72 5.52
C ARG A 135 15.69 -16.62 4.07
N LYS A 136 16.24 -17.45 3.19
CA LYS A 136 15.84 -17.49 1.79
C LYS A 136 14.42 -18.07 1.65
N ALA A 137 14.10 -19.13 2.40
CA ALA A 137 12.77 -19.70 2.45
C ALA A 137 11.73 -18.72 3.00
N GLU A 138 12.01 -18.03 4.11
CA GLU A 138 11.14 -16.99 4.68
C GLU A 138 10.93 -15.82 3.72
N ARG A 139 11.96 -15.39 2.97
CA ARG A 139 11.82 -14.36 1.94
C ARG A 139 10.88 -14.81 0.83
N ILE A 140 11.05 -16.02 0.33
CA ILE A 140 10.18 -16.59 -0.72
C ILE A 140 8.75 -16.73 -0.20
N GLU A 141 8.55 -17.13 1.05
CA GLU A 141 7.23 -17.22 1.66
C GLU A 141 6.59 -15.84 1.86
N ASN A 142 7.36 -14.84 2.30
CA ASN A 142 6.89 -13.46 2.42
C ASN A 142 6.59 -12.82 1.07
N GLU A 143 7.37 -13.09 0.03
CA GLU A 143 7.09 -12.66 -1.35
C GLU A 143 5.82 -13.32 -1.91
N LYS A 144 5.52 -14.56 -1.52
CA LYS A 144 4.24 -15.22 -1.85
C LYS A 144 3.06 -14.64 -1.06
N LYS A 145 3.29 -14.21 0.18
CA LYS A 145 2.27 -13.56 1.04
C LYS A 145 2.05 -12.08 0.68
N GLN A 146 3.03 -11.41 0.09
CA GLN A 146 2.86 -10.06 -0.43
C GLN A 146 1.85 -10.11 -1.57
N LEU A 147 0.72 -9.41 -1.38
CA LEU A 147 -0.26 -9.15 -2.41
C LEU A 147 0.44 -8.49 -3.61
N LYS A 148 0.67 -9.27 -4.67
CA LYS A 148 1.03 -8.72 -5.97
C LYS A 148 -0.17 -7.93 -6.47
N LEU A 149 -0.09 -6.60 -6.34
CA LEU A 149 -0.98 -5.71 -7.04
C LEU A 149 -0.64 -5.82 -8.52
N ASP A 150 -1.41 -6.58 -9.29
CA ASP A 150 -1.25 -6.56 -10.76
C ASP A 150 -1.59 -5.16 -11.27
N PHE A 151 -0.58 -4.44 -11.75
CA PHE A 151 -0.69 -3.08 -12.26
C PHE A 151 -0.99 -3.02 -13.77
N GLU A 152 -1.21 -4.17 -14.41
CA GLU A 152 -1.50 -4.22 -15.85
C GLU A 152 -2.95 -3.77 -16.12
N PHE A 153 -3.07 -2.51 -16.52
CA PHE A 153 -4.33 -1.94 -16.97
C PHE A 153 -4.64 -2.39 -18.41
N GLY A 154 -5.51 -3.40 -18.52
CA GLY A 154 -6.25 -3.82 -19.71
C GLY A 154 -5.75 -3.29 -21.05
N VAL A 155 -4.77 -3.97 -21.64
CA VAL A 155 -4.25 -3.66 -22.98
C VAL A 155 -5.11 -4.36 -24.03
N LYS A 156 -6.39 -4.00 -24.12
CA LYS A 156 -7.14 -4.18 -25.36
C LYS A 156 -7.10 -2.84 -26.09
N GLU A 157 -6.39 -2.80 -27.22
CA GLU A 157 -6.46 -1.66 -28.12
C GLU A 157 -7.90 -1.55 -28.64
N ILE A 158 -8.48 -0.36 -28.50
CA ILE A 158 -9.80 -0.08 -29.06
C ILE A 158 -9.60 0.09 -30.58
N PRO A 159 -10.37 -0.63 -31.43
CA PRO A 159 -10.34 -0.40 -32.87
C PRO A 159 -10.57 1.08 -33.19
N LYS A 160 -9.84 1.62 -34.18
CA LYS A 160 -9.92 3.05 -34.50
C LYS A 160 -11.35 3.49 -34.85
N GLU A 161 -12.12 2.60 -35.48
CA GLU A 161 -13.51 2.83 -35.86
C GLU A 161 -14.45 2.95 -34.64
N GLU A 162 -14.06 2.36 -33.51
CA GLU A 162 -14.83 2.37 -32.27
C GLU A 162 -14.39 3.48 -31.30
N LEU A 163 -13.30 4.19 -31.59
CA LEU A 163 -12.87 5.33 -30.78
C LEU A 163 -13.86 6.50 -30.94
N PRO A 164 -14.31 7.11 -29.83
CA PRO A 164 -15.07 8.33 -29.91
C PRO A 164 -14.17 9.47 -30.43
N PHE A 165 -14.74 10.42 -31.16
CA PHE A 165 -14.04 11.58 -31.71
C PHE A 165 -12.97 11.24 -32.76
N ASN A 166 -13.15 10.15 -33.51
CA ASN A 166 -12.25 9.79 -34.63
C ASN A 166 -12.44 10.67 -35.89
N GLU A 167 -13.45 11.53 -35.91
CA GLU A 167 -13.72 12.46 -37.03
C GLU A 167 -13.46 13.90 -36.59
N LEU A 168 -12.78 14.65 -37.46
CA LEU A 168 -12.59 16.10 -37.27
C LEU A 168 -13.84 16.85 -37.73
N HIS A 169 -14.23 17.84 -36.94
CA HIS A 169 -15.36 18.71 -37.24
C HIS A 169 -14.96 20.17 -37.02
N ASP A 170 -15.41 21.05 -37.90
CA ASP A 170 -15.27 22.50 -37.73
C ASP A 170 -16.08 23.04 -36.56
N TRP A 171 -15.75 24.26 -36.17
CA TRP A 171 -16.46 25.03 -35.15
C TRP A 171 -17.97 25.06 -35.42
N LYS A 172 -18.75 24.57 -34.46
CA LYS A 172 -20.21 24.54 -34.51
C LYS A 172 -20.79 24.90 -33.15
N GLU A 173 -21.83 25.72 -33.18
CA GLU A 173 -22.64 25.98 -32.00
C GLU A 173 -23.43 24.72 -31.61
N THR A 174 -23.52 24.46 -30.31
CA THR A 174 -24.23 23.30 -29.78
C THR A 174 -24.76 23.57 -28.38
N ARG A 175 -25.99 23.11 -28.13
CA ARG A 175 -26.69 23.22 -26.84
C ARG A 175 -26.15 22.23 -25.80
N PHE A 176 -25.28 21.32 -26.22
CA PHE A 176 -24.72 20.26 -25.39
C PHE A 176 -23.25 20.52 -25.00
N ALA A 177 -22.67 21.68 -25.34
CA ALA A 177 -21.26 22.01 -25.04
C ALA A 177 -20.89 21.86 -23.57
N GLY A 178 -21.84 22.07 -22.65
CA GLY A 178 -21.66 21.91 -21.20
C GLY A 178 -21.25 20.50 -20.74
N ILE A 179 -21.28 19.49 -21.62
CA ILE A 179 -20.78 18.15 -21.30
C ILE A 179 -19.24 18.04 -21.37
N PHE A 180 -18.57 18.94 -22.10
CA PHE A 180 -17.13 18.86 -22.32
C PHE A 180 -16.27 18.86 -21.05
N PRO A 181 -16.56 19.65 -20.00
CA PRO A 181 -15.81 19.58 -18.75
C PRO A 181 -15.76 18.15 -18.18
N TYR A 182 -16.85 17.39 -18.28
CA TYR A 182 -16.88 16.01 -17.84
C TYR A 182 -16.09 15.09 -18.78
N LEU A 183 -16.32 15.19 -20.09
CA LEU A 183 -15.67 14.34 -21.09
C LEU A 183 -14.15 14.52 -21.09
N ILE A 184 -13.66 15.76 -21.06
CA ILE A 184 -12.23 16.06 -21.07
C ILE A 184 -11.56 15.45 -19.84
N VAL A 185 -12.15 15.61 -18.66
CA VAL A 185 -11.60 15.03 -17.42
C VAL A 185 -11.62 13.50 -17.47
N LEU A 186 -12.76 12.89 -17.83
CA LEU A 186 -12.90 11.44 -17.87
C LEU A 186 -11.96 10.79 -18.90
N ILE A 187 -11.87 11.36 -20.10
CA ILE A 187 -11.06 10.81 -21.18
C ILE A 187 -9.57 11.04 -20.89
N ASN A 188 -9.17 12.27 -20.60
CA ASN A 188 -7.74 12.62 -20.50
C ASN A 188 -7.11 12.14 -19.18
N LYS A 189 -7.77 12.40 -18.03
CA LYS A 189 -7.20 12.07 -16.72
C LYS A 189 -7.41 10.61 -16.33
N ASN A 190 -8.59 10.07 -16.61
CA ASN A 190 -8.99 8.76 -16.07
C ASN A 190 -8.92 7.62 -17.08
N GLN A 191 -8.50 7.88 -18.33
CA GLN A 191 -8.49 6.89 -19.42
C GLN A 191 -9.83 6.14 -19.53
N TRP A 192 -10.92 6.86 -19.21
CA TRP A 192 -12.20 6.25 -18.87
C TRP A 192 -12.77 5.41 -20.01
N VAL A 193 -12.59 5.84 -21.27
CA VAL A 193 -13.04 5.09 -22.46
C VAL A 193 -12.41 3.71 -22.52
N LYS A 194 -11.09 3.62 -22.28
CA LYS A 194 -10.36 2.34 -22.27
C LYS A 194 -10.86 1.44 -21.15
N LEU A 195 -11.13 2.02 -19.98
CA LEU A 195 -11.67 1.31 -18.83
C LEU A 195 -13.04 0.68 -19.14
N ILE A 196 -13.99 1.48 -19.61
CA ILE A 196 -15.38 1.02 -19.87
C ILE A 196 -15.43 0.09 -21.07
N PHE A 197 -14.65 0.34 -22.13
CA PHE A 197 -14.59 -0.53 -23.30
C PHE A 197 -14.06 -1.91 -22.94
N ASN A 198 -13.04 -2.01 -22.08
CA ASN A 198 -12.51 -3.31 -21.67
C ASN A 198 -13.56 -4.18 -20.93
N HIS A 199 -14.49 -3.54 -20.21
CA HIS A 199 -15.55 -4.25 -19.48
C HIS A 199 -16.80 -4.52 -20.32
N PHE A 200 -17.17 -3.60 -21.22
CA PHE A 200 -18.48 -3.60 -21.89
C PHE A 200 -18.40 -3.71 -23.43
N GLY A 201 -17.21 -3.74 -24.02
CA GLY A 201 -17.01 -3.73 -25.46
C GLY A 201 -17.75 -2.56 -26.12
N THR A 202 -18.41 -2.81 -27.24
CA THR A 202 -19.18 -1.79 -27.99
C THR A 202 -20.38 -1.21 -27.22
N ALA A 203 -20.84 -1.87 -26.15
CA ALA A 203 -21.92 -1.37 -25.32
C ALA A 203 -21.49 -0.16 -24.47
N TYR A 204 -20.20 0.19 -24.41
CA TYR A 204 -19.68 1.34 -23.68
C TYR A 204 -20.36 2.67 -24.03
N LYS A 205 -20.92 2.77 -25.24
CA LYS A 205 -21.61 3.95 -25.76
C LYS A 205 -22.77 4.39 -24.85
N ILE A 206 -23.40 3.47 -24.11
CA ILE A 206 -24.46 3.81 -23.16
C ILE A 206 -23.97 4.73 -22.03
N PHE A 207 -22.71 4.60 -21.59
CA PHE A 207 -22.18 5.42 -20.50
C PHE A 207 -21.98 6.88 -20.94
N PHE A 208 -21.64 7.11 -22.21
CA PHE A 208 -21.63 8.45 -22.80
C PHE A 208 -23.03 9.06 -22.82
N VAL A 209 -24.06 8.26 -23.11
CA VAL A 209 -25.46 8.70 -23.05
C VAL A 209 -25.85 9.04 -21.61
N PHE A 210 -25.46 8.24 -20.63
CA PHE A 210 -25.71 8.56 -19.22
C PHE A 210 -25.02 9.85 -18.77
N LEU A 211 -23.81 10.12 -19.26
CA LEU A 211 -23.14 11.38 -18.97
C LEU A 211 -23.89 12.58 -19.58
N LEU A 212 -24.42 12.44 -20.79
CA LEU A 212 -25.28 13.45 -21.41
C LEU A 212 -26.57 13.65 -20.61
N MET A 213 -27.19 12.55 -20.19
CA MET A 213 -28.40 12.58 -19.38
C MET A 213 -28.17 13.31 -18.06
N PHE A 214 -27.07 13.01 -17.38
CA PHE A 214 -26.68 13.71 -16.16
C PHE A 214 -26.46 15.20 -16.42
N ALA A 215 -25.62 15.57 -17.40
CA ALA A 215 -25.29 16.96 -17.69
C ALA A 215 -26.51 17.80 -18.13
N ARG A 216 -27.54 17.16 -18.70
CA ARG A 216 -28.78 17.81 -19.16
C ARG A 216 -29.98 17.59 -18.25
N ASN A 217 -29.79 16.95 -17.08
CA ASN A 217 -30.86 16.59 -16.15
C ASN A 217 -32.03 15.82 -16.83
N ILE A 218 -31.67 14.89 -17.71
CA ILE A 218 -32.61 13.99 -18.39
C ILE A 218 -32.80 12.80 -17.47
N ARG A 219 -34.05 12.59 -17.02
CA ARG A 219 -34.35 11.64 -15.94
C ARG A 219 -34.71 10.25 -16.44
N SER A 220 -34.95 10.07 -17.74
CA SER A 220 -35.20 8.77 -18.34
C SER A 220 -34.67 8.64 -19.76
N ILE A 221 -34.40 7.40 -20.19
CA ILE A 221 -33.97 7.09 -21.56
C ILE A 221 -35.07 7.51 -22.56
N GLU A 222 -36.34 7.41 -22.18
CA GLU A 222 -37.49 7.81 -23.01
C GLU A 222 -37.45 9.30 -23.39
N GLN A 223 -36.99 10.17 -22.48
CA GLN A 223 -36.90 11.61 -22.74
C GLN A 223 -35.89 11.96 -23.86
N LEU A 224 -34.96 11.06 -24.18
CA LEU A 224 -33.99 11.24 -25.28
C LEU A 224 -34.68 11.32 -26.65
N LYS A 225 -35.95 10.91 -26.78
CA LYS A 225 -36.74 11.07 -28.02
C LYS A 225 -36.89 12.53 -28.46
N ASN A 226 -36.83 13.47 -27.51
CA ASN A 226 -37.05 14.90 -27.76
C ASN A 226 -35.75 15.64 -28.13
N ILE A 227 -34.61 14.96 -28.14
CA ILE A 227 -33.30 15.58 -28.36
C ILE A 227 -32.88 15.48 -29.83
N ASN A 228 -32.16 16.51 -30.29
CA ASN A 228 -31.52 16.46 -31.60
C ASN A 228 -30.40 15.40 -31.61
N ARG A 229 -30.74 14.22 -32.15
CA ARG A 229 -29.86 13.05 -32.20
C ARG A 229 -28.56 13.27 -32.96
N LYS A 230 -28.54 14.16 -33.96
CA LYS A 230 -27.32 14.44 -34.74
C LYS A 230 -26.35 15.26 -33.89
N GLU A 231 -26.83 16.36 -33.33
CA GLU A 231 -26.06 17.24 -32.45
C GLU A 231 -25.57 16.50 -31.19
N ALA A 232 -26.45 15.73 -30.54
CA ALA A 232 -26.11 14.93 -29.36
C ALA A 232 -25.18 13.74 -29.67
N GLY A 233 -25.23 13.19 -30.89
CA GLY A 233 -24.26 12.19 -31.31
C GLY A 233 -22.86 12.79 -31.45
N LEU A 234 -22.76 13.90 -32.19
CA LEU A 234 -21.50 14.56 -32.48
C LEU A 234 -20.75 14.99 -31.22
N ILE A 235 -21.47 15.56 -30.23
CA ILE A 235 -20.85 16.00 -28.97
C ILE A 235 -20.29 14.83 -28.14
N LEU A 236 -20.86 13.63 -28.29
CA LEU A 236 -20.39 12.41 -27.62
C LEU A 236 -19.28 11.71 -28.41
N GLY A 237 -18.89 12.23 -29.58
CA GLY A 237 -17.89 11.63 -30.45
C GLY A 237 -18.44 10.54 -31.36
N PHE A 238 -19.75 10.50 -31.58
CA PHE A 238 -20.44 9.59 -32.49
C PHE A 238 -21.00 10.33 -33.71
N LYS A 239 -21.22 9.63 -34.83
CA LYS A 239 -21.87 10.23 -36.01
C LYS A 239 -23.29 10.74 -35.72
N LYS A 240 -24.05 9.97 -34.96
CA LYS A 240 -25.45 10.25 -34.59
C LYS A 240 -25.85 9.34 -33.43
N LEU A 241 -26.68 9.85 -32.53
CA LEU A 241 -27.30 9.04 -31.50
C LEU A 241 -28.40 8.14 -32.10
N PRO A 242 -28.49 6.85 -31.74
CA PRO A 242 -29.58 5.99 -32.19
C PRO A 242 -30.94 6.47 -31.66
N ASN A 243 -32.02 5.87 -32.17
CA ASN A 243 -33.34 6.06 -31.57
C ASN A 243 -33.40 5.41 -30.17
N VAL A 244 -34.46 5.71 -29.42
CA VAL A 244 -34.68 5.18 -28.06
C VAL A 244 -34.55 3.65 -28.01
N LYS A 245 -35.06 2.92 -29.03
CA LYS A 245 -34.91 1.46 -29.12
C LYS A 245 -33.44 1.02 -29.21
N GLY A 246 -32.61 1.73 -29.99
CA GLY A 246 -31.19 1.44 -30.11
C GLY A 246 -30.40 1.79 -28.84
N ILE A 247 -30.80 2.85 -28.12
CA ILE A 247 -30.21 3.19 -26.82
C ILE A 247 -30.54 2.09 -25.79
N TRP A 248 -31.79 1.63 -25.75
CA TRP A 248 -32.18 0.48 -24.94
C TRP A 248 -31.41 -0.79 -25.31
N LYS A 249 -31.13 -1.03 -26.59
CA LYS A 249 -30.28 -2.15 -27.02
C LYS A 249 -28.87 -2.04 -26.41
N TRP A 250 -28.24 -0.86 -26.45
CA TRP A 250 -26.94 -0.66 -25.78
C TRP A 250 -27.02 -0.88 -24.27
N PHE A 251 -28.07 -0.37 -23.63
CA PHE A 251 -28.31 -0.59 -22.20
C PHE A 251 -28.38 -2.08 -21.87
N TYR A 252 -29.29 -2.83 -22.50
CA TYR A 252 -29.45 -4.25 -22.23
C TYR A 252 -28.19 -5.05 -22.58
N SER A 253 -27.49 -4.71 -23.66
CA SER A 253 -26.19 -5.31 -23.98
C SER A 253 -25.16 -5.08 -22.87
N ALA A 254 -25.13 -3.90 -22.24
CA ALA A 254 -24.26 -3.64 -21.10
C ALA A 254 -24.73 -4.39 -19.84
N SER A 255 -26.03 -4.39 -19.55
CA SER A 255 -26.62 -5.02 -18.35
C SER A 255 -26.41 -6.53 -18.32
N ILE A 256 -26.54 -7.22 -19.46
CA ILE A 256 -26.35 -8.67 -19.57
C ILE A 256 -24.93 -9.09 -19.16
N LEU A 257 -23.93 -8.23 -19.37
CA LEU A 257 -22.54 -8.55 -19.03
C LEU A 257 -22.27 -8.58 -17.53
N GLN A 258 -23.13 -7.97 -16.70
CA GLN A 258 -23.03 -7.93 -15.24
C GLN A 258 -21.62 -7.54 -14.71
N ARG A 259 -20.95 -6.59 -15.40
CA ARG A 259 -19.57 -6.16 -15.06
C ARG A 259 -19.48 -4.92 -14.17
N SER A 260 -20.58 -4.44 -13.61
CA SER A 260 -20.60 -3.21 -12.79
C SER A 260 -19.63 -3.27 -11.61
N ALA A 261 -19.71 -4.33 -10.78
CA ALA A 261 -18.82 -4.50 -9.63
C ALA A 261 -17.34 -4.61 -10.06
N SER A 262 -17.05 -5.32 -11.15
CA SER A 262 -15.70 -5.44 -11.72
C SER A 262 -15.17 -4.10 -12.21
N LEU A 263 -16.02 -3.29 -12.85
CA LEU A 263 -15.69 -1.95 -13.32
C LEU A 263 -15.32 -1.06 -12.13
N CYS A 264 -16.17 -0.98 -11.09
CA CYS A 264 -15.92 -0.17 -9.90
C CYS A 264 -14.61 -0.58 -9.22
N LYS A 265 -14.40 -1.88 -9.00
CA LYS A 265 -13.16 -2.41 -8.42
C LYS A 265 -11.93 -2.00 -9.24
N THR A 266 -12.01 -2.10 -10.57
CA THR A 266 -10.90 -1.71 -11.45
C THR A 266 -10.66 -0.21 -11.44
N PHE A 267 -11.73 0.60 -11.44
CA PHE A 267 -11.65 2.05 -11.38
C PHE A 267 -10.98 2.54 -10.10
N PHE A 268 -11.44 2.09 -8.94
CA PHE A 268 -10.87 2.49 -7.64
C PHE A 268 -9.46 1.98 -7.44
N LYS A 269 -9.17 0.74 -7.87
CA LYS A 269 -7.78 0.24 -7.91
C LYS A 269 -6.89 1.17 -8.73
N ASN A 270 -7.34 1.62 -9.91
CA ASN A 270 -6.57 2.54 -10.73
C ASN A 270 -6.35 3.90 -10.05
N GLN A 271 -7.37 4.45 -9.38
CA GLN A 271 -7.23 5.70 -8.64
C GLN A 271 -6.15 5.61 -7.55
N ILE A 272 -6.14 4.51 -6.80
CA ILE A 272 -5.13 4.24 -5.76
C ILE A 272 -3.74 4.12 -6.41
N CYS A 273 -3.61 3.31 -7.47
CA CYS A 273 -2.33 3.08 -8.14
C CYS A 273 -1.73 4.35 -8.77
N CYS A 274 -2.57 5.23 -9.32
CA CYS A 274 -2.13 6.49 -9.92
C CYS A 274 -1.89 7.59 -8.88
N GLY A 275 -2.07 7.32 -7.58
CA GLY A 275 -1.95 8.34 -6.52
C GLY A 275 -3.00 9.45 -6.62
N LEU A 276 -4.14 9.16 -7.27
CA LEU A 276 -5.26 10.10 -7.36
C LEU A 276 -5.99 10.22 -6.03
N VAL A 277 -5.90 9.21 -5.16
CA VAL A 277 -6.50 9.21 -3.82
C VAL A 277 -5.44 8.92 -2.77
N ASN A 278 -5.60 9.52 -1.58
CA ASN A 278 -4.73 9.27 -0.44
C ASN A 278 -5.13 7.97 0.26
N VAL A 279 -4.15 7.14 0.64
CA VAL A 279 -4.34 5.84 1.29
C VAL A 279 -4.04 5.85 2.80
N PHE A 280 -3.79 7.01 3.39
CA PHE A 280 -3.39 7.14 4.78
C PHE A 280 -4.58 7.03 5.76
N ILE A 281 -5.63 7.81 5.53
CA ILE A 281 -6.84 7.84 6.36
C ILE A 281 -8.04 7.91 5.44
N TRP A 282 -9.04 7.06 5.71
CA TRP A 282 -10.32 7.04 5.01
C TRP A 282 -11.47 7.26 5.98
N PHE A 283 -12.52 7.90 5.48
CA PHE A 283 -13.78 8.13 6.18
C PHE A 283 -14.90 7.53 5.35
N THR A 284 -15.78 6.75 5.97
CA THR A 284 -16.95 6.17 5.31
C THR A 284 -18.20 6.85 5.83
N ASP A 285 -19.01 7.36 4.91
CA ASP A 285 -20.31 7.96 5.22
C ASP A 285 -21.42 7.20 4.50
N GLY A 286 -22.55 7.05 5.18
CA GLY A 286 -23.71 6.32 4.74
C GLY A 286 -24.89 7.24 4.49
N HIS A 287 -25.49 7.15 3.32
CA HIS A 287 -26.67 7.92 2.95
C HIS A 287 -27.81 7.01 2.51
N LEU A 288 -29.01 7.29 3.01
CA LEU A 288 -30.21 6.61 2.53
C LEU A 288 -30.56 7.10 1.12
N LEU A 289 -30.64 6.17 0.19
CA LEU A 289 -31.18 6.37 -1.15
C LEU A 289 -32.63 5.86 -1.19
N PRO A 290 -33.64 6.75 -1.29
CA PRO A 290 -35.04 6.32 -1.32
C PRO A 290 -35.34 5.36 -2.48
N TYR A 291 -36.03 4.27 -2.19
CA TYR A 291 -36.46 3.30 -3.18
C TYR A 291 -37.91 3.57 -3.59
N SER A 292 -38.15 3.70 -4.90
CA SER A 292 -39.47 3.95 -5.48
C SER A 292 -40.00 2.80 -6.33
N GLY A 293 -39.37 1.62 -6.27
CA GLY A 293 -39.82 0.46 -7.02
C GLY A 293 -40.95 -0.30 -6.32
N LYS A 294 -41.32 -1.45 -6.89
CA LYS A 294 -42.46 -2.25 -6.42
C LYS A 294 -42.11 -3.24 -5.32
N GLU A 295 -40.83 -3.57 -5.15
CA GLU A 295 -40.39 -4.55 -4.16
C GLU A 295 -40.50 -4.02 -2.73
N LYS A 296 -40.79 -4.92 -1.79
CA LYS A 296 -40.86 -4.56 -0.37
C LYS A 296 -39.44 -4.52 0.21
N ILE A 297 -38.99 -3.33 0.58
CA ILE A 297 -37.63 -3.09 1.11
C ILE A 297 -37.71 -2.56 2.55
N HIS A 298 -36.68 -2.84 3.36
CA HIS A 298 -36.56 -2.30 4.71
C HIS A 298 -36.57 -0.75 4.69
N PRO A 299 -37.35 -0.09 5.57
CA PRO A 299 -37.36 1.35 5.66
C PRO A 299 -36.17 1.87 6.47
N GLY A 300 -35.44 2.84 5.94
CA GLY A 300 -34.42 3.59 6.68
C GLY A 300 -34.88 5.02 6.98
N TYR A 301 -34.20 5.71 7.90
CA TYR A 301 -34.54 7.09 8.25
C TYR A 301 -34.00 8.08 7.21
N TYR A 302 -34.90 8.76 6.50
CA TYR A 302 -34.51 9.76 5.50
C TYR A 302 -34.36 11.14 6.15
N THR A 303 -33.12 11.56 6.39
CA THR A 303 -32.79 12.80 7.12
C THR A 303 -33.38 14.07 6.48
N GLN A 304 -33.43 14.16 5.15
CA GLN A 304 -33.97 15.33 4.45
C GLN A 304 -35.48 15.49 4.62
N ARG A 305 -36.23 14.39 4.69
CA ARG A 305 -37.69 14.40 4.91
C ARG A 305 -38.09 14.12 6.36
N ARG A 306 -37.13 13.75 7.21
CA ARG A 306 -37.32 13.40 8.63
C ARG A 306 -38.35 12.30 8.85
N MET A 307 -38.37 11.29 7.99
CA MET A 307 -39.33 10.18 8.05
C MET A 307 -38.70 8.85 7.62
N MET A 308 -39.29 7.74 8.07
CA MET A 308 -38.90 6.41 7.60
C MET A 308 -39.39 6.20 6.17
N THR A 309 -38.49 5.82 5.26
CA THR A 309 -38.82 5.50 3.87
C THR A 309 -38.10 4.23 3.42
N PRO A 310 -38.75 3.37 2.61
CA PRO A 310 -38.06 2.25 1.97
C PRO A 310 -36.88 2.79 1.15
N GLY A 311 -35.72 2.17 1.30
CA GLY A 311 -34.51 2.68 0.67
C GLY A 311 -33.35 1.70 0.70
N GLN A 312 -32.29 2.10 0.01
CA GLN A 312 -31.01 1.42 -0.03
C GLN A 312 -29.98 2.27 0.71
N THR A 313 -28.98 1.63 1.30
CA THR A 313 -27.88 2.35 1.94
C THR A 313 -26.77 2.54 0.93
N ASN A 314 -26.45 3.79 0.63
CA ASN A 314 -25.29 4.13 -0.17
C ASN A 314 -24.13 4.48 0.77
N GLN A 315 -23.07 3.68 0.75
CA GLN A 315 -21.84 3.93 1.50
C GLN A 315 -20.78 4.52 0.58
N VAL A 316 -20.25 5.68 0.95
CA VAL A 316 -19.19 6.37 0.23
C VAL A 316 -17.98 6.46 1.12
N THR A 317 -16.84 5.95 0.64
CA THR A 317 -15.57 6.08 1.35
C THR A 317 -14.72 7.14 0.69
N CYS A 318 -14.29 8.14 1.46
CA CYS A 318 -13.50 9.28 1.01
C CYS A 318 -12.15 9.34 1.71
N ASP A 319 -11.15 9.92 1.03
CA ASP A 319 -9.87 10.26 1.63
C ASP A 319 -9.94 11.59 2.41
N THR A 320 -8.83 11.97 3.05
CA THR A 320 -8.69 13.23 3.81
C THR A 320 -8.90 14.50 2.98
N THR A 321 -8.84 14.41 1.64
CA THR A 321 -9.09 15.53 0.72
C THR A 321 -10.52 15.53 0.17
N GLY A 322 -11.35 14.57 0.58
CA GLY A 322 -12.72 14.40 0.11
C GLY A 322 -12.84 13.66 -1.23
N ARG A 323 -11.78 13.01 -1.72
CA ARG A 323 -11.85 12.21 -2.95
C ARG A 323 -12.40 10.83 -2.66
N ILE A 324 -13.27 10.34 -3.54
CA ILE A 324 -13.94 9.03 -3.37
C ILE A 324 -12.95 7.90 -3.67
N VAL A 325 -12.69 7.09 -2.65
CA VAL A 325 -11.82 5.91 -2.68
C VAL A 325 -12.61 4.66 -3.03
N ASP A 326 -13.84 4.56 -2.54
CA ASP A 326 -14.74 3.44 -2.81
C ASP A 326 -16.20 3.86 -2.64
N PHE A 327 -17.11 3.09 -3.24
CA PHE A 327 -18.53 3.33 -3.19
C PHE A 327 -19.30 2.01 -3.30
N GLU A 328 -20.24 1.80 -2.37
CA GLU A 328 -21.08 0.62 -2.33
C GLU A 328 -22.56 1.01 -2.18
N ILE A 329 -23.42 0.45 -3.04
CA ILE A 329 -24.87 0.53 -2.86
C ILE A 329 -25.32 -0.81 -2.28
N GLN A 330 -25.76 -0.79 -1.04
CA GLN A 330 -26.30 -1.95 -0.35
C GLN A 330 -27.81 -1.97 -0.54
N GLU A 331 -28.28 -2.88 -1.40
CA GLU A 331 -29.71 -3.05 -1.63
C GLU A 331 -30.39 -3.66 -0.41
N GLY A 332 -31.40 -2.95 0.10
CA GLY A 332 -32.37 -3.48 1.06
C GLY A 332 -31.87 -3.87 2.44
N LYS A 333 -30.66 -3.44 2.81
CA LYS A 333 -30.17 -3.65 4.18
C LYS A 333 -30.67 -2.62 5.17
N GLY A 334 -30.92 -1.37 4.78
CA GLY A 334 -31.62 -0.35 5.61
C GLY A 334 -30.99 0.01 6.96
N ASP A 335 -30.05 -0.80 7.44
CA ASP A 335 -29.29 -0.67 8.66
C ASP A 335 -28.12 0.27 8.36
N LEU A 336 -28.25 1.51 8.83
CA LEU A 336 -27.11 2.39 9.08
C LEU A 336 -26.77 2.33 10.56
#